data_AF-A0A958PT24-F1
#
_entry.id   AF-A0A958PT24-F1
#
_cell.length_a   1.000
_cell.length_b   1.000
_cell.length_c   1.000
_cell.angle_alpha   90.00
_cell.angle_beta   90.00
_cell.angle_gamma   90.00
#
_symmetry.space_group_name_H-M   'P 1'
#
loop_
_entity.id
_entity.type
_entity.pdbx_description
1 polymer ?
#
loop_
_entity_poly.entity_id
_entity_poly.type
_entity_poly.pdbx_seq_one_letter_code
_entity_poly.pdbx_strand_id
1 'polypeptide(L)'
;MSLAIVPYSNCSAPDSESPESDLLSIVGVEGYGELTSVSKEGLVTGWAMDHSSDGKKITVSFYSGNPDDGAKRIGAVVATGFGANTKYNGHYFSYQLPREFSDGQVRTLWVYAGEIRITNILKYGIKPYQSYSPNPEGMAFFQSKVQPLLAADCSECHATTTYTTFYYSLFHPSPFESGTKTNNNLINSASGSGHQGGNRCPGGKNSSPCLEMQQWWEIEFN
;
A
#
# COMPACT_ATOMS: atom_id res chain seq x y z
N MET A 1 34.82 28.13 -31.78
CA MET A 1 33.47 27.56 -31.72
C MET A 1 33.02 27.59 -30.28
N SER A 2 32.12 28.52 -29.94
CA SER A 2 31.62 28.75 -28.58
C SER A 2 30.29 28.02 -28.43
N LEU A 3 30.20 27.09 -27.49
CA LEU A 3 28.94 26.40 -27.15
C LEU A 3 28.10 27.33 -26.26
N ALA A 4 26.95 27.75 -26.77
CA ALA A 4 25.95 28.49 -26.01
C ALA A 4 25.18 27.54 -25.09
N ILE A 5 25.11 27.87 -23.81
CA ILE A 5 24.28 27.20 -22.81
C ILE A 5 22.88 27.82 -22.91
N VAL A 6 21.87 27.00 -23.19
CA VAL A 6 20.46 27.40 -23.16
C VAL A 6 19.95 27.20 -21.72
N PRO A 7 19.37 28.22 -21.04
CA PRO A 7 18.79 28.02 -19.73
C PRO A 7 17.46 27.27 -19.86
N TYR A 8 17.29 26.22 -19.05
CA TYR A 8 16.03 25.50 -18.89
C TYR A 8 14.96 26.44 -18.34
N SER A 9 13.87 26.56 -19.09
CA SER A 9 12.64 27.24 -18.72
C SER A 9 11.95 26.53 -17.55
N ASN A 10 11.55 27.33 -16.56
CA ASN A 10 10.78 26.95 -15.37
C ASN A 10 9.53 26.12 -15.72
N CYS A 11 9.51 24.86 -15.31
CA CYS A 11 8.27 24.16 -15.03
C CYS A 11 7.83 24.56 -13.62
N SER A 12 6.86 25.47 -13.52
CA SER A 12 6.16 25.73 -12.26
C SER A 12 5.48 24.44 -11.81
N ALA A 13 5.76 23.99 -10.58
CA ALA A 13 5.01 22.93 -9.93
C ALA A 13 3.54 23.37 -9.79
N PRO A 14 2.55 22.48 -9.93
CA PRO A 14 1.18 22.80 -9.56
C PRO A 14 1.14 23.17 -8.09
N ASP A 15 0.45 24.27 -7.78
CA ASP A 15 0.28 24.81 -6.43
C ASP A 15 -0.18 23.70 -5.48
N SER A 16 0.62 23.45 -4.44
CA SER A 16 0.20 22.60 -3.33
C SER A 16 -0.90 23.33 -2.56
N GLU A 17 -2.16 23.01 -2.85
CA GLU A 17 -3.29 23.49 -2.06
C GLU A 17 -3.05 23.13 -0.57
N SER A 18 -3.13 24.14 0.28
CA SER A 18 -2.86 24.01 1.72
C SER A 18 -3.86 23.04 2.36
N PRO A 19 -3.41 22.12 3.23
CA PRO A 19 -4.28 21.17 3.94
C PRO A 19 -5.35 21.83 4.82
N GLU A 20 -5.24 23.13 5.12
CA GLU A 20 -6.25 23.89 5.87
C GLU A 20 -7.50 24.23 5.03
N SER A 21 -7.36 24.37 3.72
CA SER A 21 -8.49 24.71 2.83
C SER A 21 -9.49 23.56 2.69
N ASP A 22 -9.01 22.31 2.72
CA ASP A 22 -9.83 21.10 2.74
C ASP A 22 -10.68 20.96 4.01
N LEU A 23 -10.15 21.39 5.16
CA LEU A 23 -10.85 21.28 6.44
C LEU A 23 -12.06 22.20 6.53
N LEU A 24 -12.01 23.38 5.88
CA LEU A 24 -13.16 24.29 5.80
C LEU A 24 -14.31 23.70 4.98
N SER A 25 -14.02 22.81 4.02
CA SER A 25 -15.04 22.20 3.15
C SER A 25 -15.86 21.09 3.83
N ILE A 26 -15.44 20.60 4.99
CA ILE A 26 -16.11 19.50 5.72
C ILE A 26 -16.89 19.95 6.97
N VAL A 27 -16.78 21.21 7.38
CA VAL A 27 -17.43 21.73 8.60
C VAL A 27 -18.95 21.61 8.50
N GLY A 28 -19.58 21.03 9.53
CA GLY A 28 -21.04 20.84 9.58
C GLY A 28 -21.60 19.75 8.65
N VAL A 29 -20.75 18.99 7.94
CA VAL A 29 -21.18 17.86 7.11
C VAL A 29 -21.27 16.61 7.99
N GLU A 30 -22.48 16.08 8.18
CA GLU A 30 -22.68 14.80 8.88
C GLU A 30 -22.61 13.65 7.87
N GLY A 31 -21.66 12.74 8.08
CA GLY A 31 -21.45 11.60 7.19
C GLY A 31 -21.64 10.27 7.88
N TYR A 32 -22.02 9.25 7.09
CA TYR A 32 -22.04 7.87 7.52
C TYR A 32 -21.53 6.93 6.42
N GLY A 33 -21.25 5.69 6.80
CA GLY A 33 -20.76 4.69 5.87
C GLY A 33 -20.12 3.51 6.57
N GLU A 34 -19.33 2.75 5.83
CA GLU A 34 -18.63 1.58 6.34
C GLU A 34 -17.22 1.50 5.77
N LEU A 35 -16.25 1.26 6.65
CA LEU A 35 -14.93 0.81 6.26
C LEU A 35 -15.00 -0.69 5.93
N THR A 36 -14.76 -1.05 4.69
CA THR A 36 -14.86 -2.45 4.23
C THR A 36 -13.57 -3.22 4.45
N SER A 37 -12.42 -2.64 4.12
CA SER A 37 -11.13 -3.30 4.32
C SER A 37 -9.95 -2.34 4.42
N VAL A 38 -8.89 -2.83 5.07
CA VAL A 38 -7.53 -2.31 5.01
C VAL A 38 -6.65 -3.49 4.59
N SER A 39 -6.09 -3.44 3.37
CA SER A 39 -5.24 -4.51 2.86
C SER A 39 -3.87 -4.50 3.53
N LYS A 40 -3.12 -5.59 3.40
CA LYS A 40 -1.75 -5.67 3.93
C LYS A 40 -0.77 -4.79 3.16
N GLU A 41 -1.14 -4.36 1.96
CA GLU A 41 -0.41 -3.40 1.13
C GLU A 41 -0.84 -1.95 1.43
N GLY A 42 -1.74 -1.74 2.39
CA GLY A 42 -2.19 -0.42 2.83
C GLY A 42 -3.31 0.17 1.98
N LEU A 43 -4.00 -0.63 1.16
CA LEU A 43 -5.18 -0.15 0.43
C LEU A 43 -6.40 -0.14 1.35
N VAL A 44 -6.95 1.04 1.59
CA VAL A 44 -8.13 1.28 2.42
C VAL A 44 -9.33 1.48 1.52
N THR A 45 -10.40 0.71 1.72
CA THR A 45 -11.60 0.80 0.90
C THR A 45 -12.86 0.78 1.74
N GLY A 46 -13.88 1.49 1.27
CA GLY A 46 -15.20 1.51 1.88
C GLY A 46 -16.17 2.35 1.07
N TRP A 47 -17.26 2.74 1.71
CA TRP A 47 -18.21 3.70 1.14
C TRP A 47 -18.63 4.72 2.20
N ALA A 48 -19.01 5.91 1.74
CA ALA A 48 -19.46 7.00 2.60
C ALA A 48 -20.47 7.90 1.89
N MET A 49 -21.45 8.40 2.65
CA MET A 49 -22.54 9.26 2.19
C MET A 49 -22.77 10.43 3.15
N ASP A 50 -23.31 11.51 2.62
CA ASP A 50 -23.79 12.67 3.37
C ASP A 50 -25.21 12.38 3.91
N HIS A 51 -25.42 12.53 5.21
CA HIS A 51 -26.73 12.34 5.86
C HIS A 51 -27.82 13.27 5.32
N SER A 52 -27.44 14.44 4.84
CA SER A 52 -28.37 15.46 4.36
C SER A 52 -28.83 15.23 2.91
N SER A 53 -28.09 14.44 2.13
CA SER A 53 -28.40 14.22 0.71
C SER A 53 -27.58 13.06 0.12
N ASP A 54 -28.28 12.00 -0.27
CA ASP A 54 -27.70 10.84 -0.97
C ASP A 54 -27.00 11.22 -2.29
N GLY A 55 -27.31 12.36 -2.92
CA GLY A 55 -26.64 12.80 -4.15
C GLY A 55 -25.32 13.55 -3.95
N LYS A 56 -24.96 13.89 -2.70
CA LYS A 56 -23.75 14.68 -2.43
C LYS A 56 -22.53 13.80 -2.24
N LYS A 57 -21.42 14.27 -2.81
CA LYS A 57 -20.10 13.70 -2.57
C LYS A 57 -19.65 14.06 -1.17
N ILE A 58 -18.97 13.15 -0.50
CA ILE A 58 -18.46 13.38 0.85
C ILE A 58 -16.97 13.07 0.92
N THR A 59 -16.23 13.88 1.67
CA THR A 59 -14.82 13.65 1.96
C THR A 59 -14.68 12.64 3.09
N VAL A 60 -13.83 11.65 2.89
CA VAL A 60 -13.43 10.66 3.87
C VAL A 60 -12.03 10.99 4.34
N SER A 61 -11.83 11.16 5.65
CA SER A 61 -10.56 11.52 6.24
C SER A 61 -9.99 10.38 7.09
N PHE A 62 -8.67 10.19 7.00
CA PHE A 62 -7.94 9.11 7.64
C PHE A 62 -6.95 9.66 8.66
N TYR A 63 -6.94 9.07 9.85
CA TYR A 63 -6.08 9.48 10.96
C TYR A 63 -5.39 8.28 11.61
N SER A 64 -4.18 8.52 12.12
CA SER A 64 -3.47 7.60 13.00
C SER A 64 -3.70 8.02 14.44
N GLY A 65 -4.66 7.38 15.11
CA GLY A 65 -5.16 7.75 16.43
C GLY A 65 -6.44 8.59 16.41
N ASN A 66 -6.97 8.91 17.60
CA ASN A 66 -8.12 9.79 17.78
C ASN A 66 -7.70 11.28 17.70
N PRO A 67 -8.29 12.11 16.81
CA PRO A 67 -7.97 13.54 16.67
C PRO A 67 -8.09 14.33 17.98
N ASP A 68 -9.05 14.00 18.84
CA ASP A 68 -9.21 14.66 20.15
C ASP A 68 -8.02 14.39 21.10
N ASP A 69 -7.25 13.33 20.83
CA ASP A 69 -6.07 12.92 21.58
C ASP A 69 -4.76 13.27 20.83
N GLY A 70 -4.82 14.18 19.85
CA GLY A 70 -3.65 14.64 19.09
C GLY A 70 -3.25 13.74 17.92
N ALA A 71 -4.20 13.06 17.28
CA ALA A 71 -3.90 12.19 16.13
C ALA A 71 -3.19 12.91 14.99
N LYS A 72 -2.36 12.15 14.28
CA LYS A 72 -1.75 12.58 13.01
C LYS A 72 -2.74 12.32 11.86
N ARG A 73 -3.08 13.37 11.10
CA ARG A 73 -3.79 13.21 9.83
C ARG A 73 -2.93 12.42 8.85
N ILE A 74 -3.49 11.37 8.28
CA ILE A 74 -2.87 10.54 7.25
C ILE A 74 -3.18 11.13 5.86
N GLY A 75 -4.43 11.53 5.64
CA GLY A 75 -4.89 12.13 4.39
C GLY A 75 -6.40 12.06 4.24
N ALA A 76 -6.91 12.30 3.04
CA ALA A 76 -8.33 12.26 2.73
C ALA A 76 -8.59 11.89 1.26
N VAL A 77 -9.82 11.48 0.97
CA VAL A 77 -10.30 11.20 -0.40
C VAL A 77 -11.79 11.52 -0.50
N VAL A 78 -12.26 11.91 -1.68
CA VAL A 78 -13.70 12.11 -1.92
C VAL A 78 -14.34 10.79 -2.35
N ALA A 79 -15.37 10.35 -1.64
CA ALA A 79 -16.16 9.18 -1.96
C ALA A 79 -17.01 9.45 -3.23
N THR A 80 -16.56 8.93 -4.36
CA THR A 80 -17.16 9.13 -5.69
C THR A 80 -17.13 7.89 -6.58
N GLY A 81 -16.49 6.82 -6.10
CA GLY A 81 -16.23 5.63 -6.87
C GLY A 81 -17.44 4.70 -7.00
N PHE A 82 -17.25 3.69 -7.83
CA PHE A 82 -18.14 2.53 -7.96
C PHE A 82 -17.50 1.36 -7.21
N GLY A 83 -18.31 0.51 -6.61
CA GLY A 83 -17.82 -0.67 -5.91
C GLY A 83 -18.70 -1.87 -6.16
N ALA A 84 -18.36 -2.99 -5.52
CA ALA A 84 -18.99 -4.28 -5.82
C ALA A 84 -20.49 -4.30 -5.49
N ASN A 85 -20.95 -3.51 -4.52
CA ASN A 85 -22.37 -3.35 -4.23
C ASN A 85 -22.90 -2.11 -4.93
N THR A 86 -23.70 -2.33 -5.98
CA THR A 86 -24.25 -1.26 -6.81
C THR A 86 -25.16 -0.30 -6.06
N LYS A 87 -25.66 -0.68 -4.87
CA LYS A 87 -26.44 0.19 -3.99
C LYS A 87 -25.72 1.48 -3.61
N TYR A 88 -24.39 1.45 -3.51
CA TYR A 88 -23.57 2.59 -3.07
C TYR A 88 -22.69 3.13 -4.21
N ASN A 89 -23.08 2.89 -5.46
CA ASN A 89 -22.38 3.45 -6.61
C ASN A 89 -22.39 4.98 -6.56
N GLY A 90 -21.22 5.59 -6.79
CA GLY A 90 -21.03 7.03 -6.59
C GLY A 90 -20.59 7.41 -5.16
N HIS A 91 -20.47 6.43 -4.25
CA HIS A 91 -20.12 6.64 -2.84
C HIS A 91 -18.95 5.79 -2.37
N TYR A 92 -18.30 5.04 -3.26
CA TYR A 92 -17.11 4.28 -2.87
C TYR A 92 -15.88 5.16 -2.75
N PHE A 93 -15.02 4.81 -1.82
CA PHE A 93 -13.69 5.37 -1.72
C PHE A 93 -12.64 4.25 -1.74
N SER A 94 -11.47 4.62 -2.27
CA SER A 94 -10.25 3.83 -2.25
C SER A 94 -9.11 4.78 -1.95
N TYR A 95 -8.32 4.48 -0.93
CA TYR A 95 -7.22 5.32 -0.47
C TYR A 95 -6.00 4.45 -0.17
N GLN A 96 -4.89 4.75 -0.83
CA GLN A 96 -3.62 4.10 -0.57
C GLN A 96 -2.93 4.81 0.60
N LEU A 97 -2.63 4.09 1.68
CA LEU A 97 -1.86 4.64 2.78
C LEU A 97 -0.48 5.10 2.30
N PRO A 98 0.00 6.29 2.75
CA PRO A 98 1.36 6.72 2.51
C PRO A 98 2.37 5.74 3.11
N ARG A 99 3.54 5.63 2.48
CA ARG A 99 4.61 4.70 2.86
C ARG A 99 4.96 4.75 4.35
N GLU A 100 4.99 5.93 4.94
CA GLU A 100 5.29 6.15 6.37
C GLU A 100 4.28 5.51 7.35
N PHE A 101 3.12 5.06 6.86
CA PHE A 101 2.09 4.33 7.60
C PHE A 101 2.01 2.85 7.17
N SER A 102 2.85 2.42 6.23
CA SER A 102 2.94 1.06 5.69
C SER A 102 4.34 0.49 5.88
N ASP A 103 4.81 0.57 7.12
CA ASP A 103 6.15 0.21 7.59
C ASP A 103 6.19 -1.09 8.42
N GLY A 104 5.11 -1.87 8.37
CA GLY A 104 4.99 -3.08 9.17
C GLY A 104 4.73 -2.85 10.65
N GLN A 105 4.53 -1.62 11.13
CA GLN A 105 4.10 -1.39 12.51
C GLN A 105 2.59 -1.60 12.66
N VAL A 106 2.17 -2.17 13.79
CA VAL A 106 0.75 -2.25 14.14
C VAL A 106 0.27 -0.86 14.57
N ARG A 107 -0.73 -0.35 13.86
CA ARG A 107 -1.32 0.99 14.05
C ARG A 107 -2.84 0.89 14.12
N THR A 108 -3.51 1.91 14.65
CA THR A 108 -4.97 2.02 14.61
C THR A 108 -5.37 3.12 13.64
N LEU A 109 -6.11 2.74 12.61
CA LEU A 109 -6.72 3.66 11.65
C LEU A 109 -8.05 4.18 12.21
N TRP A 110 -8.27 5.48 12.08
CA TRP A 110 -9.53 6.15 12.37
C TRP A 110 -10.05 6.80 11.09
N VAL A 111 -11.30 6.50 10.72
CA VAL A 111 -11.89 6.90 9.45
C VAL A 111 -13.21 7.63 9.68
N TYR A 112 -13.27 8.86 9.18
CA TYR A 112 -14.40 9.78 9.34
C TYR A 112 -14.98 10.14 7.97
N ALA A 113 -16.29 10.36 7.89
CA ALA A 113 -16.94 10.94 6.71
C ALA A 113 -17.50 12.34 7.05
N GLY A 114 -17.09 13.35 6.29
CA GLY A 114 -17.46 14.75 6.56
C GLY A 114 -16.66 15.31 7.74
N GLU A 115 -17.35 16.01 8.64
CA GLU A 115 -16.75 16.67 9.80
C GLU A 115 -16.04 15.67 10.73
N ILE A 116 -14.91 16.08 11.32
CA ILE A 116 -14.10 15.21 12.19
C ILE A 116 -14.67 15.22 13.61
N ARG A 117 -15.53 14.25 13.91
CA ARG A 117 -16.17 14.05 15.21
C ARG A 117 -16.62 12.61 15.39
N ILE A 118 -16.80 12.17 16.63
CA ILE A 118 -17.11 10.77 16.96
C ILE A 118 -18.36 10.21 16.24
N THR A 119 -19.37 11.05 16.03
CA THR A 119 -20.62 10.66 15.37
C THR A 119 -20.47 10.40 13.88
N ASN A 120 -19.40 10.89 13.27
CA ASN A 120 -19.08 10.74 11.85
C ASN A 120 -18.04 9.64 11.58
N ILE A 121 -17.67 8.85 12.59
CA ILE A 121 -16.82 7.67 12.40
C ILE A 121 -17.58 6.65 11.57
N LEU A 122 -16.94 6.16 10.51
CA LEU A 122 -17.53 5.10 9.69
C LEU A 122 -17.75 3.84 10.53
N LYS A 123 -18.76 3.05 10.18
CA LYS A 123 -18.89 1.71 10.76
C LYS A 123 -17.61 0.90 10.49
N TYR A 124 -17.06 0.28 11.53
CA TYR A 124 -15.73 -0.35 11.54
C TYR A 124 -14.54 0.59 11.24
N GLY A 125 -14.76 1.90 11.31
CA GLY A 125 -13.78 2.94 11.00
C GLY A 125 -12.67 3.10 12.04
N ILE A 126 -12.76 2.44 13.20
CA ILE A 126 -11.66 2.25 14.14
C ILE A 126 -11.10 0.86 13.91
N LYS A 127 -9.96 0.76 13.25
CA LYS A 127 -9.43 -0.52 12.77
C LYS A 127 -7.94 -0.67 13.07
N PRO A 128 -7.52 -1.65 13.91
CA PRO A 128 -6.12 -2.02 13.96
C PRO A 128 -5.70 -2.59 12.60
N TYR A 129 -4.54 -2.17 12.12
CA TYR A 129 -3.96 -2.63 10.87
C TYR A 129 -2.46 -2.72 10.99
N GLN A 130 -1.88 -3.50 10.08
CA GLN A 130 -0.45 -3.55 9.81
C GLN A 130 -0.33 -3.69 8.31
N SER A 131 0.44 -2.79 7.70
CA SER A 131 0.62 -2.80 6.26
C SER A 131 2.08 -2.61 5.89
N TYR A 132 2.44 -3.07 4.71
CA TYR A 132 3.76 -3.02 4.12
C TYR A 132 3.65 -2.33 2.78
N SER A 133 4.68 -1.56 2.46
CA SER A 133 4.84 -0.93 1.16
C SER A 133 6.22 -1.29 0.64
N PRO A 134 6.38 -1.47 -0.68
CA PRO A 134 7.68 -1.71 -1.29
C PRO A 134 8.77 -0.77 -0.76
N ASN A 135 9.87 -1.33 -0.29
CA ASN A 135 11.06 -0.61 0.12
C ASN A 135 11.89 -0.26 -1.14
N PRO A 136 12.18 1.02 -1.43
CA PRO A 136 13.06 1.40 -2.52
C PRO A 136 14.44 0.74 -2.47
N GLU A 137 14.98 0.51 -1.27
CA GLU A 137 16.25 -0.22 -1.10
C GLU A 137 16.10 -1.70 -1.50
N GLY A 138 14.99 -2.33 -1.09
CA GLY A 138 14.63 -3.70 -1.50
C GLY A 138 14.42 -3.81 -3.01
N MET A 139 13.77 -2.82 -3.62
CA MET A 139 13.60 -2.74 -5.07
C MET A 139 14.93 -2.59 -5.80
N ALA A 140 15.83 -1.73 -5.32
CA ALA A 140 17.16 -1.56 -5.90
C ALA A 140 18.01 -2.84 -5.76
N PHE A 141 17.93 -3.52 -4.61
CA PHE A 141 18.59 -4.80 -4.40
C PHE A 141 18.03 -5.88 -5.32
N PHE A 142 16.71 -5.98 -5.44
CA PHE A 142 16.06 -6.91 -6.36
C PHE A 142 16.56 -6.71 -7.79
N GLN A 143 16.50 -5.49 -8.31
CA GLN A 143 16.88 -5.19 -9.69
C GLN A 143 18.36 -5.52 -9.97
N SER A 144 19.25 -5.25 -9.01
CA SER A 144 20.69 -5.42 -9.20
C SER A 144 21.21 -6.82 -8.91
N LYS A 145 20.57 -7.58 -8.00
CA LYS A 145 21.07 -8.88 -7.52
C LYS A 145 20.12 -10.04 -7.79
N VAL A 146 18.83 -9.87 -7.51
CA VAL A 146 17.86 -10.99 -7.57
C VAL A 146 17.31 -11.20 -8.98
N GLN A 147 16.94 -10.12 -9.67
CA GLN A 147 16.33 -10.17 -10.99
C GLN A 147 17.18 -10.90 -12.03
N PRO A 148 18.51 -10.69 -12.13
CA PRO A 148 19.35 -11.43 -13.07
C PRO A 148 19.35 -12.94 -12.80
N LEU A 149 19.34 -13.34 -11.53
CA LEU A 149 19.31 -14.75 -11.13
C LEU A 149 17.96 -15.40 -11.46
N LEU A 150 16.85 -14.73 -11.12
CA LEU A 150 15.51 -15.21 -11.48
C LEU A 150 15.32 -15.26 -13.00
N ALA A 151 15.87 -14.31 -13.75
CA ALA A 151 15.82 -14.34 -15.20
C ALA A 151 16.61 -15.52 -15.79
N ALA A 152 17.75 -15.87 -15.20
CA ALA A 152 18.53 -17.03 -15.63
C ALA A 152 17.83 -18.36 -15.31
N ASP A 153 17.27 -18.50 -14.10
CA ASP A 153 16.82 -19.80 -13.59
C ASP A 153 15.31 -20.05 -13.71
N CYS A 154 14.50 -19.01 -13.92
CA CYS A 154 13.03 -19.11 -13.88
C CYS A 154 12.35 -18.68 -15.19
N SER A 155 13.05 -18.07 -16.15
CA SER A 155 12.44 -17.52 -17.36
C SER A 155 11.87 -18.57 -18.32
N GLU A 156 12.29 -19.83 -18.21
CA GLU A 156 11.72 -20.95 -18.97
C GLU A 156 10.22 -21.14 -18.71
N CYS A 157 9.76 -20.85 -17.49
CA CYS A 157 8.37 -21.03 -17.07
C CYS A 157 7.65 -19.72 -16.73
N HIS A 158 8.39 -18.66 -16.42
CA HIS A 158 7.83 -17.36 -16.03
C HIS A 158 8.16 -16.31 -17.09
N ALA A 159 7.11 -15.82 -17.78
CA ALA A 159 7.25 -14.85 -18.87
C ALA A 159 7.88 -13.51 -18.44
N THR A 160 7.79 -13.15 -17.16
CA THR A 160 8.38 -11.91 -16.63
C THR A 160 9.01 -12.16 -15.27
N THR A 161 10.17 -11.55 -15.05
CA THR A 161 10.87 -11.58 -13.76
C THR A 161 10.99 -10.19 -13.14
N THR A 162 9.86 -9.50 -13.02
CA THR A 162 9.82 -8.14 -12.47
C THR A 162 9.67 -8.15 -10.95
N TYR A 163 9.98 -7.01 -10.32
CA TYR A 163 9.81 -6.81 -8.88
C TYR A 163 8.38 -7.11 -8.45
N THR A 164 7.39 -6.51 -9.12
CA THR A 164 5.97 -6.68 -8.80
C THR A 164 5.51 -8.13 -8.96
N THR A 165 6.02 -8.86 -9.96
CA THR A 165 5.68 -10.27 -10.19
C THR A 165 6.08 -11.13 -9.00
N PHE A 166 7.26 -10.89 -8.42
CA PHE A 166 7.80 -11.73 -7.34
C PHE A 166 7.56 -11.17 -5.95
N TYR A 167 7.27 -9.88 -5.81
CA TYR A 167 7.05 -9.24 -4.51
C TYR A 167 5.93 -9.92 -3.73
N TYR A 168 4.81 -10.26 -4.37
CA TYR A 168 3.71 -10.93 -3.67
C TYR A 168 4.12 -12.31 -3.11
N SER A 169 4.91 -13.06 -3.88
CA SER A 169 5.45 -14.36 -3.44
C SER A 169 6.54 -14.21 -2.39
N LEU A 170 7.35 -13.15 -2.46
CA LEU A 170 8.29 -12.81 -1.41
C LEU A 170 7.51 -12.47 -0.14
N PHE A 171 6.45 -11.67 -0.23
CA PHE A 171 5.69 -11.14 0.89
C PHE A 171 4.80 -12.16 1.59
N HIS A 172 4.50 -13.33 1.02
CA HIS A 172 3.55 -14.28 1.61
C HIS A 172 4.21 -15.58 2.09
N PRO A 173 3.92 -16.07 3.31
CA PRO A 173 3.32 -15.33 4.43
C PRO A 173 4.11 -14.06 4.77
N SER A 174 3.40 -13.02 5.22
CA SER A 174 4.01 -11.75 5.65
C SER A 174 4.70 -11.89 7.00
N PRO A 175 5.58 -10.96 7.44
CA PRO A 175 6.18 -11.03 8.77
C PRO A 175 5.15 -11.17 9.91
N PHE A 176 3.97 -10.55 9.76
CA PHE A 176 2.86 -10.69 10.71
C PHE A 176 2.25 -12.10 10.74
N GLU A 177 2.30 -12.81 9.62
CA GLU A 177 1.81 -14.18 9.47
C GLU A 177 2.90 -15.22 9.73
N SER A 178 3.91 -14.86 10.54
CA SER A 178 5.09 -15.69 10.81
C SER A 178 5.94 -16.00 9.57
N GLY A 179 5.83 -15.14 8.56
CA GLY A 179 6.73 -15.11 7.42
C GLY A 179 8.14 -14.70 7.83
N THR A 180 9.11 -15.32 7.19
CA THR A 180 10.54 -15.15 7.42
C THR A 180 11.25 -15.23 6.08
N LYS A 181 12.52 -14.85 6.08
CA LYS A 181 13.38 -15.01 4.90
C LYS A 181 13.44 -16.44 4.38
N THR A 182 13.21 -17.47 5.20
CA THR A 182 13.37 -18.88 4.78
C THR A 182 12.06 -19.63 4.52
N ASN A 183 10.89 -19.05 4.81
CA ASN A 183 9.60 -19.76 4.73
C ASN A 183 8.52 -19.03 3.91
N ASN A 184 8.86 -17.95 3.21
CA ASN A 184 7.96 -17.33 2.25
C ASN A 184 7.76 -18.18 0.98
N ASN A 185 6.72 -17.86 0.21
CA ASN A 185 6.27 -18.59 -0.96
C ASN A 185 7.32 -18.57 -2.06
N LEU A 186 8.04 -17.46 -2.24
CA LEU A 186 9.13 -17.37 -3.22
C LEU A 186 10.23 -18.39 -2.89
N ILE A 187 10.71 -18.41 -1.65
CA ILE A 187 11.77 -19.33 -1.21
C ILE A 187 11.30 -20.79 -1.23
N ASN A 188 10.07 -21.06 -0.76
CA ASN A 188 9.52 -22.42 -0.80
C ASN A 188 9.40 -22.91 -2.24
N SER A 189 8.88 -22.07 -3.14
CA SER A 189 8.76 -22.42 -4.57
C SER A 189 10.11 -22.62 -5.24
N ALA A 190 11.06 -21.69 -5.03
CA ALA A 190 12.40 -21.77 -5.59
C ALA A 190 13.17 -23.01 -5.07
N SER A 191 12.92 -23.42 -3.83
CA SER A 191 13.49 -24.65 -3.26
C SER A 191 12.80 -25.96 -3.72
N GLY A 192 11.80 -25.87 -4.61
CA GLY A 192 11.07 -27.01 -5.15
C GLY A 192 9.91 -27.52 -4.29
N SER A 193 9.54 -26.81 -3.22
CA SER A 193 8.39 -27.20 -2.38
C SER A 193 7.08 -26.83 -3.07
N GLY A 194 6.38 -27.83 -3.63
CA GLY A 194 5.08 -27.64 -4.26
C GLY A 194 5.10 -26.89 -5.60
N HIS A 195 6.26 -26.73 -6.22
CA HIS A 195 6.42 -25.99 -7.47
C HIS A 195 6.84 -26.91 -8.63
N GLN A 196 6.11 -26.86 -9.75
CA GLN A 196 6.35 -27.75 -10.91
C GLN A 196 7.71 -27.51 -11.59
N GLY A 197 8.24 -26.29 -11.49
CA GLY A 197 9.55 -25.93 -12.04
C GLY A 197 10.75 -26.56 -11.33
N GLY A 198 10.51 -27.42 -10.32
CA GLY A 198 11.55 -28.14 -9.58
C GLY A 198 12.33 -27.28 -8.59
N ASN A 199 13.42 -27.84 -8.06
CA ASN A 199 14.33 -27.12 -7.19
C ASN A 199 15.31 -26.27 -8.01
N ARG A 200 15.25 -24.95 -7.85
CA ARG A 200 16.14 -23.94 -8.44
C ARG A 200 17.23 -23.47 -7.47
N CYS A 201 17.30 -24.04 -6.27
CA CYS A 201 18.34 -23.77 -5.27
C CYS A 201 19.22 -25.02 -5.07
N PRO A 202 20.24 -25.23 -5.93
CA PRO A 202 20.98 -26.50 -6.02
C PRO A 202 21.77 -26.86 -4.76
N GLY A 203 22.23 -25.88 -3.98
CA GLY A 203 22.86 -26.09 -2.67
C GLY A 203 21.87 -25.95 -1.49
N GLY A 204 20.57 -26.02 -1.76
CA GLY A 204 19.51 -25.77 -0.78
C GLY A 204 19.26 -24.28 -0.52
N LYS A 205 18.42 -23.98 0.48
CA LYS A 205 17.96 -22.61 0.77
C LYS A 205 19.10 -21.62 1.07
N ASN A 206 20.24 -22.11 1.57
CA ASN A 206 21.40 -21.27 1.93
C ASN A 206 22.40 -21.07 0.78
N SER A 207 21.99 -21.36 -0.46
CA SER A 207 22.80 -21.20 -1.66
C SER A 207 22.10 -20.29 -2.68
N SER A 208 22.86 -19.73 -3.61
CA SER A 208 22.30 -18.95 -4.71
C SER A 208 21.38 -19.83 -5.58
N PRO A 209 20.22 -19.31 -6.04
CA PRO A 209 19.72 -17.94 -5.89
C PRO A 209 18.88 -17.68 -4.62
N CYS A 210 18.58 -18.72 -3.82
CA CYS A 210 17.79 -18.57 -2.60
C CYS A 210 18.45 -17.66 -1.56
N LEU A 211 19.79 -17.60 -1.50
CA LEU A 211 20.50 -16.72 -0.58
C LEU A 211 20.22 -15.23 -0.86
N GLU A 212 20.24 -14.81 -2.13
CA GLU A 212 19.93 -13.44 -2.54
C GLU A 212 18.45 -13.11 -2.32
N MET A 213 17.54 -14.07 -2.56
CA MET A 213 16.12 -13.89 -2.23
C MET A 213 15.90 -13.71 -0.72
N GLN A 214 16.66 -14.42 0.12
CA GLN A 214 16.63 -14.22 1.57
C GLN A 214 17.15 -12.84 1.98
N GLN A 215 18.24 -12.37 1.37
CA GLN A 215 18.77 -11.02 1.59
C GLN A 215 17.77 -9.94 1.15
N TRP A 216 17.08 -10.16 0.03
CA TRP A 216 16.01 -9.27 -0.41
C TRP A 216 14.89 -9.19 0.62
N TRP A 217 14.41 -10.33 1.16
CA TRP A 217 13.43 -10.32 2.25
C TRP A 217 13.91 -9.47 3.43
N GLU A 218 15.16 -9.61 3.85
CA GLU A 218 15.69 -8.85 5.01
C GLU A 218 15.68 -7.34 4.74
N ILE A 219 16.13 -6.90 3.56
CA ILE A 219 16.11 -5.48 3.18
C ILE A 219 14.67 -4.96 3.04
N GLU A 220 13.76 -5.82 2.61
CA GLU A 220 12.37 -5.44 2.37
C GLU A 220 11.57 -5.24 3.68
N PHE A 221 11.87 -6.01 4.73
CA PHE A 221 11.00 -6.12 5.90
C PHE A 221 11.67 -5.92 7.28
N ASN A 222 13.00 -5.72 7.36
CA ASN A 222 13.72 -5.46 8.61
C ASN A 222 14.52 -4.15 8.57
#